data_AF-A0A5C1ARB8-F1
#
_entry.id   AF-A0A5C1ARB8-F1
#
_cell.length_a   1.000
_cell.length_b   1.000
_cell.length_c   1.000
_cell.angle_alpha   90.00
_cell.angle_beta   90.00
_cell.angle_gamma   90.00
#
_symmetry.space_group_name_H-M   'P 1'
#
loop_
_entity.id
_entity.type
_entity.pdbx_description
1 polymer ?
#
loop_
_entity_poly.entity_id
_entity_poly.type
_entity_poly.pdbx_seq_one_letter_code
_entity_poly.pdbx_strand_id
1 'polypeptide(L)'
;MTIADLTAKELGNLEANYVRLGKTTGGKYSLHEVRLEKLRRQPNPFGTRESFIKIIELAKVSTDAKLTYGDLWSAFRPNEKWKGQGTATIVKQALGRVAAYCVDHGLPIVTVLVVHSANRELSAKAKENIFNAARDLGVDVGANPEAFVERQIVGAMKISTDDLPAPEPSA
;
A
#
# COMPACT_ATOMS: atom_id res chain seq x y z
N MET A 1 -12.27 0.23 -24.19
CA MET A 1 -11.87 1.21 -23.17
C MET A 1 -11.90 0.57 -21.80
N THR A 2 -10.72 0.26 -21.27
CA THR A 2 -10.47 -0.27 -19.93
C THR A 2 -10.28 0.88 -18.93
N ILE A 3 -10.11 0.58 -17.64
CA ILE A 3 -9.84 1.62 -16.64
C ILE A 3 -8.44 2.24 -16.84
N ALA A 4 -7.51 1.46 -17.40
CA ALA A 4 -6.16 1.89 -17.77
C ALA A 4 -6.19 3.01 -18.83
N ASP A 5 -7.19 3.02 -19.70
CA ASP A 5 -7.34 4.02 -20.76
C ASP A 5 -7.80 5.41 -20.24
N LEU A 6 -8.30 5.49 -19.00
CA LEU A 6 -8.72 6.77 -18.42
C LEU A 6 -7.51 7.63 -18.06
N THR A 7 -7.61 8.94 -18.20
CA THR A 7 -6.61 9.90 -17.70
C THR A 7 -6.69 10.06 -16.18
N ALA A 8 -5.61 10.59 -15.56
CA ALA A 8 -5.61 10.90 -14.13
C ALA A 8 -6.73 11.89 -13.74
N LYS A 9 -7.07 12.83 -14.63
CA LYS A 9 -8.17 13.78 -14.44
C LYS A 9 -9.53 13.07 -14.44
N GLU A 10 -9.75 12.15 -15.37
CA GLU A 10 -10.98 11.37 -15.44
C GLU A 10 -11.16 10.47 -14.22
N LEU A 11 -10.10 9.79 -13.78
CA LEU A 11 -10.11 9.03 -12.53
C LEU A 11 -10.44 9.92 -11.32
N GLY A 12 -9.86 11.11 -11.25
CA GLY A 12 -10.17 12.09 -10.22
C GLY A 12 -11.63 12.53 -10.22
N ASN A 13 -12.19 12.78 -11.41
CA ASN A 13 -13.60 13.16 -11.57
C ASN A 13 -14.56 12.03 -11.17
N LEU A 14 -14.23 10.78 -11.52
CA LEU A 14 -15.02 9.61 -11.14
C LEU A 14 -15.06 9.45 -9.62
N GLU A 15 -13.91 9.49 -8.95
CA GLU A 15 -13.85 9.41 -7.49
C GLU A 15 -14.64 10.55 -6.84
N ALA A 16 -14.44 11.79 -7.28
CA ALA A 16 -15.14 12.95 -6.73
C ALA A 16 -16.66 12.82 -6.85
N ASN A 17 -17.17 12.27 -7.96
CA ASN A 17 -18.60 12.04 -8.15
C ASN A 17 -19.14 10.95 -7.24
N TYR A 18 -18.42 9.85 -7.06
CA TYR A 18 -18.80 8.79 -6.12
C TYR A 18 -18.89 9.32 -4.69
N VAL A 19 -17.86 10.04 -4.24
CA VAL A 19 -17.82 10.65 -2.91
C VAL A 19 -18.98 11.64 -2.72
N ARG A 20 -19.21 12.53 -3.69
CA ARG A 20 -20.31 13.51 -3.65
C ARG A 20 -21.69 12.86 -3.56
N LEU A 21 -21.88 11.72 -4.22
CA LEU A 21 -23.16 11.02 -4.26
C LEU A 21 -23.33 10.00 -3.12
N GLY A 22 -22.30 9.79 -2.28
CA GLY A 22 -22.32 8.74 -1.25
C GLY A 22 -22.46 7.34 -1.82
N LYS A 23 -21.94 7.10 -3.03
CA LYS A 23 -22.04 5.80 -3.74
C LYS A 23 -20.67 5.16 -3.88
N THR A 24 -20.64 3.83 -3.90
CA THR A 24 -19.44 3.02 -4.15
C THR A 24 -19.52 2.23 -5.47
N THR A 25 -20.72 2.08 -6.03
CA THR A 25 -21.03 1.34 -7.27
C THR A 25 -22.10 2.07 -8.10
N GLY A 26 -22.36 1.59 -9.32
CA GLY A 26 -23.42 2.10 -10.21
C GLY A 26 -22.92 2.82 -11.46
N GLY A 27 -21.61 3.07 -11.59
CA GLY A 27 -20.95 3.42 -12.84
C GLY A 27 -20.26 2.21 -13.48
N LYS A 28 -19.55 2.44 -14.59
CA LYS A 28 -18.79 1.40 -15.31
C LYS A 28 -17.67 0.76 -14.47
N TYR A 29 -17.02 1.57 -13.62
CA TYR A 29 -16.04 1.13 -12.64
C TYR A 29 -16.54 1.56 -11.27
N SER A 30 -16.44 0.69 -10.28
CA SER A 30 -16.70 0.99 -8.87
C SER A 30 -15.70 2.00 -8.31
N LEU A 31 -16.01 2.57 -7.14
CA LEU A 31 -15.11 3.48 -6.44
C LEU A 31 -13.79 2.80 -6.06
N HIS A 32 -13.82 1.52 -5.68
CA HIS A 32 -12.60 0.80 -5.29
C HIS A 32 -11.68 0.57 -6.50
N GLU A 33 -12.22 0.19 -7.66
CA GLU A 33 -11.43 0.04 -8.90
C GLU A 33 -10.75 1.37 -9.29
N VAL A 34 -11.47 2.48 -9.18
CA VAL A 34 -10.92 3.82 -9.46
C VAL A 34 -9.77 4.16 -8.50
N ARG A 35 -9.94 3.91 -7.19
CA ARG A 35 -8.91 4.18 -6.18
C ARG A 35 -7.68 3.29 -6.36
N LEU A 36 -7.90 2.02 -6.67
CA LEU A 36 -6.84 1.04 -6.92
C LEU A 36 -6.00 1.46 -8.13
N GLU A 37 -6.65 1.85 -9.23
CA GLU A 37 -5.97 2.34 -10.44
C GLU A 37 -5.16 3.62 -10.16
N LYS A 38 -5.69 4.54 -9.34
CA LYS A 38 -4.94 5.73 -8.92
C LYS A 38 -3.68 5.38 -8.12
N LEU A 39 -3.71 4.33 -7.29
CA LEU A 39 -2.54 3.88 -6.55
C LEU A 39 -1.49 3.26 -7.47
N ARG A 40 -1.89 2.42 -8.43
CA ARG A 40 -0.97 1.81 -9.42
C ARG A 40 -0.14 2.86 -10.15
N ARG A 41 -0.78 3.98 -10.50
CA ARG A 41 -0.20 5.08 -11.29
C ARG A 41 0.63 6.08 -10.49
N GLN A 42 0.77 5.93 -9.18
CA GLN A 42 1.56 6.89 -8.42
C GLN A 42 3.01 6.86 -8.93
N PRO A 43 3.59 8.02 -9.29
CA PRO A 43 4.97 8.06 -9.74
C PRO A 43 5.87 7.60 -8.60
N ASN A 44 6.74 6.61 -8.86
CA ASN A 44 7.72 6.20 -7.87
C ASN A 44 9.00 5.68 -8.52
N PRO A 45 10.18 6.09 -8.02
CA PRO A 45 11.46 5.56 -8.50
C PRO A 45 11.71 4.11 -8.07
N PHE A 46 10.92 3.56 -7.13
CA PHE A 46 11.04 2.18 -6.70
C PHE A 46 10.02 1.31 -7.45
N GLY A 47 10.44 0.11 -7.85
CA GLY A 47 9.54 -0.88 -8.42
C GLY A 47 8.58 -1.43 -7.37
N THR A 48 7.33 -1.72 -7.75
CA THR A 48 6.27 -2.13 -6.81
C THR A 48 6.59 -3.48 -6.17
N ARG A 49 6.93 -4.49 -6.97
CA ARG A 49 7.23 -5.85 -6.50
C ARG A 49 8.51 -5.86 -5.66
N GLU A 50 9.51 -5.10 -6.08
CA GLU A 50 10.77 -4.91 -5.36
C GLU A 50 10.54 -4.25 -4.00
N SER A 51 9.66 -3.23 -3.94
CA SER A 51 9.27 -2.58 -2.68
C SER A 51 8.56 -3.55 -1.74
N PHE A 52 7.64 -4.35 -2.28
CA PHE A 52 6.96 -5.40 -1.54
C PHE A 52 7.95 -6.41 -0.96
N ILE A 53 8.85 -6.95 -1.79
CA ILE A 53 9.88 -7.91 -1.37
C ILE A 53 10.75 -7.30 -0.28
N LYS A 54 11.20 -6.06 -0.47
CA LYS A 54 12.08 -5.39 0.48
C LYS A 54 11.42 -5.18 1.84
N ILE A 55 10.13 -4.86 1.87
CA ILE A 55 9.33 -4.77 3.11
C ILE A 55 9.35 -6.11 3.86
N ILE A 56 9.09 -7.22 3.16
CA ILE A 56 9.08 -8.56 3.78
C ILE A 56 10.47 -8.95 4.28
N GLU A 57 11.52 -8.74 3.48
CA GLU A 57 12.90 -9.03 3.87
C GLU A 57 13.31 -8.24 5.11
N LEU A 58 13.10 -6.92 5.11
CA LEU A 58 13.44 -6.05 6.24
C LEU A 58 12.66 -6.42 7.50
N ALA A 59 11.38 -6.76 7.38
CA ALA A 59 10.58 -7.21 8.50
C ALA A 59 11.10 -8.55 9.06
N LYS A 60 11.42 -9.53 8.21
CA LYS A 60 11.90 -10.85 8.64
C LYS A 60 13.24 -10.83 9.37
N VAL A 61 14.15 -9.92 9.00
CA VAL A 61 15.45 -9.79 9.68
C VAL A 61 15.38 -8.90 10.93
N SER A 62 14.27 -8.20 11.13
CA SER A 62 14.03 -7.35 12.30
C SER A 62 13.58 -8.18 13.51
N THR A 63 14.00 -7.77 14.71
CA THR A 63 13.69 -8.50 15.96
C THR A 63 12.21 -8.51 16.32
N ASP A 64 11.45 -7.53 15.85
CA ASP A 64 10.03 -7.33 16.19
C ASP A 64 9.10 -7.47 14.99
N ALA A 65 9.61 -8.01 13.87
CA ALA A 65 8.91 -8.16 12.59
C ALA A 65 8.44 -6.84 11.95
N LYS A 66 9.07 -5.70 12.27
CA LYS A 66 8.69 -4.37 11.75
C LYS A 66 9.87 -3.64 11.14
N LEU A 67 9.57 -2.65 10.30
CA LEU A 67 10.53 -1.72 9.73
C LEU A 67 9.99 -0.30 9.78
N THR A 68 10.83 0.68 9.49
CA THR A 68 10.45 2.09 9.43
C THR A 68 10.50 2.62 7.99
N TYR A 69 9.98 3.82 7.79
CA TYR A 69 10.16 4.55 6.54
C TYR A 69 11.65 4.77 6.21
N GLY A 70 12.46 5.00 7.24
CA GLY A 70 13.91 5.17 7.10
C GLY A 70 14.58 3.88 6.63
N ASP A 71 14.21 2.74 7.21
CA ASP A 71 14.78 1.43 6.83
C ASP A 71 14.48 1.12 5.36
N LEU A 72 13.24 1.34 4.91
CA LEU A 72 12.87 1.13 3.52
C LEU A 72 13.60 2.09 2.57
N TRP A 73 13.71 3.37 2.94
CA TRP A 73 14.46 4.34 2.15
C TRP A 73 15.93 3.95 2.03
N SER A 74 16.59 3.64 3.15
CA SER A 74 17.99 3.24 3.19
C SER A 74 18.26 1.96 2.40
N ALA A 75 17.31 1.05 2.31
CA ALA A 75 17.44 -0.14 1.49
C ALA A 75 17.52 0.15 -0.02
N PHE A 76 16.78 1.16 -0.50
CA PHE A 76 16.83 1.56 -1.92
C PHE A 76 17.87 2.63 -2.23
N ARG A 77 18.21 3.46 -1.23
CA ARG A 77 19.11 4.61 -1.36
C ARG A 77 20.12 4.62 -0.19
N PRO A 78 21.02 3.62 -0.12
CA PRO A 78 21.94 3.46 1.03
C PRO A 78 22.88 4.65 1.23
N ASN A 79 23.19 5.38 0.14
CA ASN A 79 24.10 6.52 0.16
C ASN A 79 23.38 7.88 0.23
N GLU A 80 22.04 7.90 0.34
CA GLU A 80 21.28 9.15 0.42
C GLU A 80 20.62 9.32 1.79
N LYS A 81 20.92 10.45 2.44
CA LYS A 81 20.27 10.82 3.69
C LYS A 81 18.79 11.14 3.48
N TRP A 82 17.98 10.88 4.51
CA TRP A 82 16.60 11.30 4.58
C TRP A 82 16.49 12.83 4.51
N LYS A 83 15.72 13.37 3.54
CA LYS A 83 15.59 14.82 3.29
C LYS A 83 14.22 15.37 3.73
N GLY A 84 13.62 14.78 4.75
CA GLY A 84 12.34 15.24 5.30
C GLY A 84 11.14 14.85 4.43
N GLN A 85 10.20 15.77 4.24
CA GLN A 85 8.89 15.48 3.66
C GLN A 85 8.93 14.97 2.21
N GLY A 86 9.89 15.44 1.40
CA GLY A 86 10.06 14.94 0.03
C GLY A 86 10.35 13.44 0.00
N THR A 87 11.30 12.99 0.83
CA THR A 87 11.62 11.58 1.01
C THR A 87 10.42 10.79 1.54
N ALA A 88 9.70 11.35 2.52
CA ALA A 88 8.50 10.74 3.07
C ALA A 88 7.44 10.49 1.99
N THR A 89 7.19 11.47 1.12
CA THR A 89 6.21 11.36 0.02
C THR A 89 6.56 10.23 -0.94
N ILE A 90 7.84 10.09 -1.30
CA ILE A 90 8.31 8.99 -2.17
C ILE A 90 8.01 7.64 -1.51
N VAL A 91 8.35 7.47 -0.24
CA VAL A 91 8.06 6.20 0.47
C VAL A 91 6.55 5.96 0.56
N LYS A 92 5.74 6.97 0.87
CA LYS A 92 4.26 6.84 0.92
C LYS A 92 3.69 6.39 -0.42
N GLN A 93 4.18 6.94 -1.53
CA GLN A 93 3.74 6.55 -2.87
C GLN A 93 4.14 5.11 -3.21
N ALA A 94 5.34 4.67 -2.79
CA ALA A 94 5.75 3.28 -2.94
C ALA A 94 4.82 2.35 -2.15
N LEU A 95 4.49 2.70 -0.91
CA LEU A 95 3.56 1.95 -0.08
C LEU A 95 2.14 1.91 -0.67
N GLY A 96 1.70 3.00 -1.32
CA GLY A 96 0.42 3.03 -2.04
C GLY A 96 0.38 2.02 -3.18
N ARG A 97 1.43 1.99 -4.03
CA ARG A 97 1.56 0.98 -5.10
C ARG A 97 1.64 -0.45 -4.54
N VAL A 98 2.37 -0.66 -3.46
CA VAL A 98 2.47 -1.96 -2.78
C VAL A 98 1.11 -2.40 -2.26
N ALA A 99 0.31 -1.50 -1.66
CA ALA A 99 -1.04 -1.83 -1.23
C ALA A 99 -1.91 -2.27 -2.41
N ALA A 100 -1.82 -1.60 -3.56
CA ALA A 100 -2.54 -2.01 -4.76
C ALA A 100 -2.12 -3.42 -5.23
N TYR A 101 -0.81 -3.68 -5.30
CA TYR A 101 -0.27 -5.00 -5.61
C TYR A 101 -0.76 -6.10 -4.65
N CYS A 102 -0.85 -5.78 -3.35
CA CYS A 102 -1.39 -6.74 -2.39
C CYS A 102 -2.85 -7.08 -2.69
N VAL A 103 -3.68 -6.08 -3.00
CA VAL A 103 -5.09 -6.27 -3.34
C VAL A 103 -5.25 -7.08 -4.63
N ASP A 104 -4.50 -6.73 -5.67
CA ASP A 104 -4.56 -7.38 -7.00
C ASP A 104 -4.24 -8.88 -6.94
N HIS A 105 -3.39 -9.29 -5.99
CA HIS A 105 -2.93 -10.67 -5.86
C HIS A 105 -3.48 -11.39 -4.62
N GLY A 106 -4.44 -10.79 -3.90
CA GLY A 106 -5.01 -11.40 -2.70
C GLY A 106 -3.98 -11.62 -1.58
N LEU A 107 -2.92 -10.81 -1.54
CA LEU A 107 -1.85 -10.89 -0.55
C LEU A 107 -2.20 -10.04 0.69
N PRO A 108 -1.62 -10.38 1.85
CA PRO A 108 -1.69 -9.52 3.03
C PRO A 108 -1.20 -8.10 2.75
N ILE A 109 -1.86 -7.09 3.32
CA ILE A 109 -1.45 -5.68 3.23
C ILE A 109 -0.17 -5.47 4.05
N VAL A 110 0.99 -5.68 3.42
CA VAL A 110 2.30 -5.67 4.09
C VAL A 110 2.73 -4.29 4.61
N THR A 111 2.04 -3.22 4.22
CA THR A 111 2.32 -1.87 4.69
C THR A 111 2.07 -1.69 6.19
N VAL A 112 1.34 -2.61 6.84
CA VAL A 112 1.18 -2.67 8.31
C VAL A 112 2.49 -2.92 9.06
N LEU A 113 3.51 -3.45 8.38
CA LEU A 113 4.83 -3.70 8.96
C LEU A 113 5.68 -2.43 9.05
N VAL A 114 5.24 -1.35 8.41
CA VAL A 114 5.97 -0.08 8.34
C VAL A 114 5.48 0.87 9.43
N VAL A 115 6.30 1.04 10.47
CA VAL A 115 5.96 1.77 11.70
C VAL A 115 6.79 3.05 11.88
N HIS A 116 6.40 3.84 12.87
CA HIS A 116 7.15 5.02 13.26
C HIS A 116 8.45 4.64 14.00
N SER A 117 9.55 5.34 13.73
CA SER A 117 10.87 4.97 14.24
C SER A 117 11.02 5.11 15.75
N ALA A 118 10.39 6.11 16.36
CA ALA A 118 10.58 6.41 17.77
C ALA A 118 10.00 5.35 18.73
N ASN A 119 8.87 4.76 18.40
CA ASN A 119 8.15 3.81 19.26
C ASN A 119 8.00 2.42 18.64
N ARG A 120 8.37 2.25 17.36
CA ARG A 120 8.25 0.99 16.61
C ARG A 120 6.83 0.38 16.63
N GLU A 121 5.82 1.23 16.72
CA GLU A 121 4.42 0.81 16.79
C GLU A 121 3.54 1.64 15.84
N LEU A 122 2.46 1.01 15.38
CA LEU A 122 1.35 1.74 14.77
C LEU A 122 0.49 2.35 15.87
N SER A 123 0.32 3.67 15.84
CA SER A 123 -0.67 4.34 16.69
C SER A 123 -2.09 3.86 16.33
N ALA A 124 -3.04 4.00 17.26
CA ALA A 124 -4.45 3.67 17.01
C ALA A 124 -4.98 4.35 15.72
N LYS A 125 -4.68 5.64 15.55
CA LYS A 125 -5.00 6.40 14.34
C LYS A 125 -4.36 5.82 13.07
N ALA A 126 -3.12 5.33 13.16
CA ALA A 126 -2.47 4.69 12.02
C ALA A 126 -3.16 3.36 11.64
N LYS A 127 -3.54 2.55 12.64
CA LYS A 127 -4.31 1.31 12.43
C LYS A 127 -5.67 1.60 11.79
N GLU A 128 -6.40 2.59 12.31
CA GLU A 128 -7.67 3.05 11.73
C GLU A 128 -7.52 3.52 10.28
N ASN A 129 -6.47 4.30 9.99
CA ASN A 129 -6.21 4.77 8.63
C ASN A 129 -5.93 3.61 7.67
N ILE A 130 -5.12 2.63 8.08
CA ILE A 130 -4.82 1.45 7.26
C ILE A 130 -6.09 0.60 7.06
N PHE A 131 -6.88 0.38 8.12
CA PHE A 131 -8.16 -0.33 8.06
C PHE A 131 -9.13 0.35 7.08
N ASN A 132 -9.33 1.66 7.21
CA ASN A 132 -10.22 2.41 6.34
C ASN A 132 -9.72 2.42 4.89
N ALA A 133 -8.41 2.60 4.67
CA ALA A 133 -7.81 2.55 3.34
C ALA A 133 -7.97 1.17 2.67
N ALA A 134 -7.74 0.08 3.41
CA ALA A 134 -7.94 -1.27 2.88
C ALA A 134 -9.42 -1.52 2.52
N ARG A 135 -10.36 -1.09 3.38
CA ARG A 135 -11.81 -1.15 3.08
C ARG A 135 -12.17 -0.35 1.84
N ASP A 136 -11.61 0.85 1.72
CA ASP A 136 -11.82 1.74 0.58
C ASP A 136 -11.29 1.19 -0.75
N LEU A 137 -10.33 0.24 -0.68
CA LEU A 137 -9.80 -0.53 -1.80
C LEU A 137 -10.56 -1.84 -2.05
N GLY A 138 -11.62 -2.12 -1.29
CA GLY A 138 -12.45 -3.32 -1.46
C GLY A 138 -11.96 -4.56 -0.72
N VAL A 139 -11.00 -4.41 0.20
CA VAL A 139 -10.53 -5.53 1.05
C VAL A 139 -11.56 -5.85 2.12
N ASP A 140 -11.78 -7.14 2.40
CA ASP A 140 -12.50 -7.56 3.61
C ASP A 140 -11.65 -7.30 4.85
N VAL A 141 -11.99 -6.23 5.55
CA VAL A 141 -11.27 -5.78 6.73
C VAL A 141 -11.80 -6.39 8.03
N GLY A 142 -12.97 -7.03 8.01
CA GLY A 142 -13.65 -7.52 9.22
C GLY A 142 -14.10 -6.41 10.18
N ALA A 143 -14.23 -6.73 11.47
CA ALA A 143 -14.98 -5.91 12.42
C ALA A 143 -14.21 -4.75 13.06
N ASN A 144 -12.89 -4.84 13.26
CA ASN A 144 -12.12 -3.79 13.93
C ASN A 144 -10.67 -3.64 13.41
N PRO A 145 -10.06 -2.44 13.56
CA PRO A 145 -8.72 -2.14 13.06
C PRO A 145 -7.61 -3.00 13.66
N GLU A 146 -7.62 -3.24 14.96
CA GLU A 146 -6.60 -4.04 15.66
C GLU A 146 -6.52 -5.46 15.10
N ALA A 147 -7.65 -6.16 15.06
CA ALA A 147 -7.72 -7.53 14.56
C ALA A 147 -7.37 -7.60 13.08
N PHE A 148 -7.74 -6.57 12.29
CA PHE A 148 -7.32 -6.50 10.88
C PHE A 148 -5.81 -6.44 10.76
N VAL A 149 -5.18 -5.46 11.43
CA VAL A 149 -3.73 -5.25 11.38
C VAL A 149 -2.97 -6.50 11.83
N GLU A 150 -3.41 -7.14 12.92
CA GLU A 150 -2.78 -8.38 13.41
C GLU A 150 -2.86 -9.51 12.38
N ARG A 151 -4.02 -9.72 11.75
CA ARG A 151 -4.17 -10.72 10.67
C ARG A 151 -3.23 -10.41 9.50
N GLN A 152 -3.11 -9.15 9.12
CA GLN A 152 -2.20 -8.74 8.04
C GLN A 152 -0.72 -8.98 8.41
N ILE A 153 -0.31 -8.68 9.65
CA ILE A 153 1.05 -8.97 10.13
C ILE A 153 1.33 -10.47 10.09
N VAL A 154 0.46 -11.29 10.70
CA VAL A 154 0.63 -12.75 10.74
C VAL A 154 0.65 -13.35 9.33
N GLY A 155 -0.21 -12.87 8.44
CA GLY A 155 -0.22 -13.27 7.03
C GLY A 155 1.07 -12.88 6.32
N ALA A 156 1.52 -11.64 6.49
CA ALA A 156 2.72 -11.12 5.86
C ALA A 156 3.97 -11.91 6.23
N MET A 157 4.09 -12.32 7.50
CA MET A 157 5.24 -13.10 7.97
C MET A 157 5.30 -14.53 7.41
N LYS A 158 4.19 -15.05 6.87
CA LYS A 158 4.13 -16.36 6.23
C LYS A 158 4.47 -16.33 4.74
N ILE A 159 4.62 -15.14 4.15
CA ILE A 159 4.89 -14.99 2.71
C ILE A 159 6.29 -15.52 2.41
N SER A 160 6.38 -16.45 1.45
CA SER A 160 7.63 -16.78 0.78
C SER A 160 7.79 -15.85 -0.43
N THR A 161 8.97 -15.24 -0.58
CA THR A 161 9.25 -14.35 -1.72
C THR A 161 9.37 -15.10 -3.04
N ASP A 162 9.63 -16.41 -2.97
CA ASP A 162 9.80 -17.29 -4.14
C ASP A 162 8.47 -17.57 -4.85
N ASP A 163 7.36 -17.49 -4.12
CA ASP A 163 6.00 -17.75 -4.64
C ASP A 163 5.28 -16.48 -5.11
N LEU A 164 6.00 -15.34 -5.20
CA LEU A 164 5.38 -14.08 -5.56
C LEU A 164 5.08 -14.00 -7.06
N PRO A 165 3.90 -13.47 -7.43
CA PRO A 165 3.53 -13.19 -8.81
C PRO A 165 4.66 -12.46 -9.57
N ALA A 166 4.81 -12.75 -10.86
CA ALA A 166 5.79 -12.09 -11.70
C ALA A 166 5.60 -10.56 -11.68
N PRO A 167 6.67 -9.76 -11.84
CA PRO A 167 6.54 -8.31 -11.93
C PRO A 167 5.57 -7.94 -13.06
N GLU A 168 4.64 -7.02 -12.79
CA GLU A 168 3.79 -6.49 -13.85
C GLU A 168 4.68 -5.85 -14.94
N PRO A 169 4.34 -6.01 -16.23
CA PRO A 169 5.06 -5.34 -17.30
C PRO A 169 5.03 -3.83 -17.02
N SER A 170 6.19 -3.19 -17.10
CA SER A 170 6.29 -1.74 -16.96
C SER A 170 5.43 -1.09 -18.03
N ALA A 171 4.38 -0.37 -17.61
CA ALA A 171 3.54 0.43 -18.49
C ALA A 171 4.33 1.59 -19.13
#